data_AF-A0A8H3CHI0-F1
#
_entry.id   AF-A0A8H3CHI0-F1
#
_cell.length_a   1.000
_cell.length_b   1.000
_cell.length_c   1.000
_cell.angle_alpha   90.00
_cell.angle_beta   90.00
_cell.angle_gamma   90.00
#
_symmetry.space_group_name_H-M   'P 1'
#
loop_
_entity.id
_entity.type
_entity.pdbx_description
1 polymer ?
#
loop_
_entity_poly.entity_id
_entity_poly.type
_entity_poly.pdbx_seq_one_letter_code
_entity_poly.pdbx_strand_id
1 'polypeptide(L)'
;MQPSVNQILNAAFHILNYEKASSQKPELLGASVFGENDIYRRLATFKAKLRSSDGTMPKLYFVKLDVRACFDSIDQGKLLEILRETLTQKGYMVRKFNQVQPSVGGARRSFYKQAVPDWEHTHFMAYASKLAACLRHVIFADQVVYGFDYQEDTLDLLEEHITDNIVRIGTEIYRQVVGIPQGSVLSTLLCAIFYEDLEKTKLEFTTNAENLLLRFVDDYLFITTDIKEAHKFLNIMHEGHPEYGCMIAEEKTLTNFVDTDIQTLVLAPDVECKALDYFHLKIHSLWFPCSDFPWCGRVIHMRELSVQWDYSRYNGRHVAHGLTVDRSRQPGTKFRTRFLQMARLHCHAMYFDASLTSLSNLYVNVAQNFFWIAMKMYNYVREWNIEVDQHVSFISNIITQAVRYAFTSMRSRMNGKLAQDMKATCEFDSSSIQWIGYYAFHFIISQKRNPSWHKVVLMLASAVKSRRYKRARSKLGGVVKRAENSMASVLY
;
A
#
# COMPACT_ATOMS: atom_id res chain seq x y z
N MET A 1 -1.88 -33.03 -14.97
CA MET A 1 -1.22 -32.24 -13.91
C MET A 1 -2.23 -32.07 -12.80
N GLN A 2 -1.89 -32.42 -11.55
CA GLN A 2 -2.75 -32.11 -10.42
C GLN A 2 -2.81 -30.59 -10.23
N PRO A 3 -3.98 -30.00 -9.95
CA PRO A 3 -4.10 -28.58 -9.67
C PRO A 3 -3.33 -28.24 -8.38
N SER A 4 -2.77 -27.03 -8.31
CA SER A 4 -2.16 -26.58 -7.06
C SER A 4 -3.24 -26.33 -5.99
N VAL A 5 -2.87 -26.39 -4.72
CA VAL A 5 -3.77 -26.09 -3.59
C VAL A 5 -4.47 -24.73 -3.79
N ASN A 6 -3.72 -23.71 -4.21
CA ASN A 6 -4.29 -22.38 -4.51
C ASN A 6 -5.26 -22.36 -5.70
N GLN A 7 -5.16 -23.30 -6.64
CA GLN A 7 -6.15 -23.44 -7.72
C GLN A 7 -7.44 -24.10 -7.23
N ILE A 8 -7.34 -25.07 -6.30
CA ILE A 8 -8.48 -25.74 -5.66
C ILE A 8 -9.26 -24.74 -4.79
N LEU A 9 -8.56 -24.02 -3.90
CA LEU A 9 -9.15 -23.06 -2.96
C LEU A 9 -9.70 -21.78 -3.62
N ASN A 10 -9.56 -21.65 -4.94
CA ASN A 10 -9.88 -20.42 -5.62
C ASN A 10 -11.38 -20.10 -5.60
N ALA A 11 -12.26 -21.10 -5.64
CA ALA A 11 -13.70 -20.89 -5.48
C ALA A 11 -14.02 -20.32 -4.09
N ALA A 12 -13.56 -20.99 -3.03
CA ALA A 12 -13.68 -20.55 -1.63
C ALA A 12 -13.15 -19.12 -1.43
N PHE A 13 -12.02 -18.76 -2.06
CA PHE A 13 -11.48 -17.40 -2.02
C PHE A 13 -12.46 -16.37 -2.57
N HIS A 14 -13.11 -16.65 -3.70
CA HIS A 14 -14.08 -15.74 -4.30
C HIS A 14 -15.38 -15.68 -3.51
N ILE A 15 -15.81 -16.80 -2.90
CA ILE A 15 -16.98 -16.87 -2.02
C ILE A 15 -16.78 -16.01 -0.77
N LEU A 16 -15.66 -16.17 -0.07
CA LEU A 16 -15.34 -15.33 1.09
C LEU A 16 -15.21 -13.83 0.72
N ASN A 17 -14.68 -13.52 -0.46
CA ASN A 17 -14.66 -12.14 -0.95
C ASN A 17 -16.06 -11.60 -1.31
N TYR A 18 -17.00 -12.46 -1.70
CA TYR A 18 -18.40 -12.06 -1.89
C TYR A 18 -19.05 -11.74 -0.55
N GLU A 19 -18.92 -12.62 0.45
CA GLU A 19 -19.46 -12.38 1.80
C GLU A 19 -18.94 -11.08 2.41
N LYS A 20 -17.63 -10.82 2.22
CA LYS A 20 -16.99 -9.53 2.56
C LYS A 20 -17.68 -8.32 1.93
N ALA A 21 -18.09 -8.43 0.67
CA ALA A 21 -18.61 -7.30 -0.11
C ALA A 21 -20.14 -7.18 -0.03
N SER A 22 -20.82 -8.20 0.50
CA SER A 22 -22.27 -8.25 0.63
C SER A 22 -22.75 -7.20 1.63
N SER A 23 -23.81 -6.47 1.26
CA SER A 23 -24.42 -5.44 2.11
C SER A 23 -25.04 -6.02 3.40
N GLN A 24 -25.09 -7.34 3.55
CA GLN A 24 -25.61 -8.01 4.74
C GLN A 24 -24.60 -8.03 5.91
N LYS A 25 -23.28 -7.94 5.63
CA LYS A 25 -22.23 -7.85 6.67
C LYS A 25 -21.12 -6.86 6.28
N PRO A 26 -21.44 -5.54 6.21
CA PRO A 26 -20.47 -4.51 5.81
C PRO A 26 -19.24 -4.42 6.75
N GLU A 27 -19.34 -5.01 7.94
CA GLU A 27 -18.30 -5.01 8.97
C GLU A 27 -17.41 -6.25 9.00
N LEU A 28 -17.62 -7.28 8.15
CA LEU A 28 -16.95 -8.60 8.23
C LEU A 28 -15.41 -8.59 8.34
N LEU A 29 -14.76 -7.46 8.07
CA LEU A 29 -13.32 -7.30 8.14
C LEU A 29 -12.84 -6.29 9.19
N GLY A 30 -13.77 -5.64 9.91
CA GLY A 30 -13.49 -4.74 11.01
C GLY A 30 -12.55 -3.61 10.60
N ALA A 31 -11.40 -3.51 11.25
CA ALA A 31 -10.34 -2.56 10.98
C ALA A 31 -9.45 -2.91 9.77
N SER A 32 -9.60 -4.11 9.20
CA SER A 32 -8.71 -4.58 8.14
C SER A 32 -8.74 -3.70 6.90
N VAL A 33 -7.56 -3.43 6.36
CA VAL A 33 -7.33 -2.84 5.04
C VAL A 33 -6.58 -3.85 4.17
N PHE A 34 -6.91 -3.96 2.89
CA PHE A 34 -6.22 -4.91 1.98
C PHE A 34 -5.34 -4.21 0.94
N GLY A 35 -5.35 -2.88 0.92
CA GLY A 35 -4.51 -2.10 0.03
C GLY A 35 -4.72 -0.60 0.15
N GLU A 36 -4.08 0.13 -0.76
CA GLU A 36 -4.01 1.59 -0.75
C GLU A 36 -5.37 2.29 -0.81
N ASN A 37 -6.33 1.69 -1.52
CA ASN A 37 -7.67 2.25 -1.63
C ASN A 37 -8.37 2.29 -0.27
N ASP A 38 -8.24 1.23 0.53
CA ASP A 38 -8.94 1.11 1.81
C ASP A 38 -8.31 2.05 2.85
N ILE A 39 -6.98 2.10 2.89
CA ILE A 39 -6.20 3.04 3.72
C ILE A 39 -6.62 4.48 3.38
N TYR A 40 -6.65 4.82 2.08
CA TYR A 40 -7.01 6.16 1.64
C TYR A 40 -8.43 6.54 2.05
N ARG A 41 -9.42 5.67 1.79
CA ARG A 41 -10.81 5.94 2.17
C ARG A 41 -10.93 6.19 3.66
N ARG A 42 -10.36 5.30 4.50
CA ARG A 42 -10.46 5.42 5.95
C ARG A 42 -9.77 6.67 6.49
N LEU A 43 -8.54 6.96 6.06
CA LEU A 43 -7.82 8.16 6.50
C LEU A 43 -8.48 9.45 6.05
N ALA A 44 -8.91 9.54 4.78
CA ALA A 44 -9.56 10.74 4.26
C ALA A 44 -10.93 10.97 4.89
N THR A 45 -11.73 9.91 5.09
CA THR A 45 -13.00 10.01 5.82
C THR A 45 -12.78 10.42 7.28
N PHE A 46 -11.80 9.84 7.97
CA PHE A 46 -11.46 10.21 9.34
C PHE A 46 -11.04 11.67 9.46
N LYS A 47 -10.12 12.13 8.60
CA LYS A 47 -9.70 13.54 8.55
C LYS A 47 -10.87 14.48 8.27
N ALA A 48 -11.76 14.12 7.33
CA ALA A 48 -12.93 14.94 7.00
C ALA A 48 -13.90 15.09 8.18
N LYS A 49 -14.03 14.06 9.03
CA LYS A 49 -14.87 14.09 10.24
C LYS A 49 -14.27 14.95 11.36
N LEU A 50 -12.94 14.89 11.53
CA LEU A 50 -12.24 15.61 12.60
C LEU A 50 -12.05 17.10 12.35
N ARG A 51 -12.16 17.54 11.09
CA ARG A 51 -11.86 18.92 10.72
C ARG A 51 -12.93 19.87 11.25
N SER A 52 -12.53 20.78 12.12
CA SER A 52 -13.37 21.88 12.62
C SER A 52 -13.78 22.85 11.51
N SER A 53 -14.84 23.64 11.73
CA SER A 53 -15.33 24.64 10.76
C SER A 53 -14.30 25.70 10.39
N ASP A 54 -13.33 25.97 11.27
CA ASP A 54 -12.19 26.88 11.05
C ASP A 54 -11.00 26.21 10.33
N GLY A 55 -11.11 24.91 10.04
CA GLY A 55 -10.09 24.12 9.38
C GLY A 55 -8.97 23.61 10.29
N THR A 56 -9.08 23.78 11.61
CA THR A 56 -8.12 23.26 12.59
C THR A 56 -8.28 21.75 12.78
N MET A 57 -7.18 21.09 13.16
CA MET A 57 -7.14 19.67 13.51
C MET A 57 -6.83 19.52 15.01
N PRO A 58 -7.52 18.62 15.72
CA PRO A 58 -7.19 18.31 17.12
C PRO A 58 -5.80 17.66 17.24
N LYS A 59 -5.26 17.62 18.48
CA LYS A 59 -4.09 16.79 18.78
C LYS A 59 -4.47 15.32 18.54
N LEU A 60 -3.58 14.58 17.91
CA LEU A 60 -3.78 13.17 17.57
C LEU A 60 -2.75 12.31 18.30
N TYR A 61 -3.23 11.20 18.83
CA TYR A 61 -2.44 10.17 19.48
C TYR A 61 -2.40 8.94 18.59
N PHE A 62 -1.20 8.45 18.33
CA PHE A 62 -0.93 7.32 17.45
C PHE A 62 -0.39 6.17 18.28
N VAL A 63 -0.93 4.98 18.02
CA VAL A 63 -0.41 3.73 18.56
C VAL A 63 -0.28 2.74 17.41
N LYS A 64 0.92 2.20 17.22
CA LYS A 64 1.16 1.07 16.32
C LYS A 64 1.60 -0.13 17.13
N LEU A 65 0.98 -1.27 16.83
CA LEU A 65 1.28 -2.58 17.40
C LEU A 65 1.53 -3.58 16.29
N ASP A 66 2.35 -4.59 16.58
CA ASP A 66 2.68 -5.71 15.68
C ASP A 66 2.33 -7.01 16.42
N VAL A 67 1.44 -7.82 15.84
CA VAL A 67 1.07 -9.11 16.41
C VAL A 67 2.11 -10.17 16.05
N ARG A 68 2.66 -10.85 17.05
CA ARG A 68 3.66 -11.92 16.86
C ARG A 68 3.07 -13.11 16.12
N ALA A 69 3.74 -13.48 15.03
CA ALA A 69 3.46 -14.70 14.26
C ALA A 69 1.96 -14.88 13.95
N CYS A 70 1.30 -13.82 13.47
CA CYS A 70 -0.15 -13.76 13.40
C CYS A 70 -0.84 -14.93 12.67
N PHE A 71 -0.23 -15.51 11.63
CA PHE A 71 -0.78 -16.68 10.95
C PHE A 71 -0.51 -17.96 11.72
N ASP A 72 0.66 -18.08 12.34
CA ASP A 72 1.11 -19.30 13.00
C ASP A 72 0.49 -19.48 14.39
N SER A 73 -0.09 -18.41 14.95
CA SER A 73 -0.73 -18.39 16.27
C SER A 73 -2.25 -18.56 16.24
N ILE A 74 -2.89 -18.55 15.07
CA ILE A 74 -4.36 -18.65 14.98
C ILE A 74 -4.87 -19.97 15.55
N ASP A 75 -5.87 -19.89 16.43
CA ASP A 75 -6.60 -21.06 16.91
C ASP A 75 -7.52 -21.58 15.79
N GLN A 76 -7.26 -22.81 15.34
CA GLN A 76 -8.00 -23.41 14.23
C GLN A 76 -9.46 -23.67 14.58
N GLY A 77 -9.75 -24.11 15.82
CA GLY A 77 -11.10 -24.43 16.26
C GLY A 77 -11.99 -23.19 16.26
N LYS A 78 -11.51 -22.13 16.90
CA LYS A 78 -12.21 -20.83 16.92
C LYS A 78 -12.37 -20.24 15.53
N LEU A 79 -11.36 -20.33 14.66
CA LEU A 79 -11.49 -19.89 13.28
C LEU A 79 -12.64 -20.61 12.55
N LEU A 80 -12.76 -21.93 12.73
CA LEU A 80 -13.83 -22.71 12.11
C LEU A 80 -15.22 -22.34 12.64
N GLU A 81 -15.34 -22.05 13.95
CA GLU A 81 -16.58 -21.53 14.54
C GLU A 81 -17.01 -20.20 13.87
N ILE A 82 -16.09 -19.25 13.73
CA ILE A 82 -16.34 -17.97 13.05
C ILE A 82 -16.72 -18.18 11.58
N LEU A 83 -16.07 -19.12 10.88
CA LEU A 83 -16.34 -19.38 9.46
C LEU A 83 -17.72 -19.97 9.22
N ARG A 84 -18.23 -20.81 10.12
CA ARG A 84 -19.60 -21.36 10.04
C ARG A 84 -20.66 -20.27 10.05
N GLU A 85 -20.42 -19.18 10.77
CA GLU A 85 -21.31 -18.01 10.79
C GLU A 85 -21.05 -17.04 9.64
N THR A 86 -19.90 -17.14 8.96
CA THR A 86 -19.48 -16.19 7.92
C THR A 86 -20.23 -16.38 6.62
N LEU A 87 -20.40 -17.63 6.15
CA LEU A 87 -21.09 -17.92 4.88
C LEU A 87 -22.61 -17.78 5.06
N THR A 88 -23.24 -16.83 4.36
CA THR A 88 -24.67 -16.54 4.54
C THR A 88 -25.57 -17.22 3.50
N GLN A 89 -25.03 -17.52 2.31
CA GLN A 89 -25.80 -18.15 1.23
C GLN A 89 -25.64 -19.68 1.26
N LYS A 90 -26.66 -20.39 0.79
CA LYS A 90 -26.64 -21.85 0.67
C LYS A 90 -25.88 -22.35 -0.56
N GLY A 91 -25.86 -21.55 -1.62
CA GLY A 91 -25.14 -21.84 -2.85
C GLY A 91 -24.57 -20.58 -3.49
N TYR A 92 -23.45 -20.76 -4.19
CA TYR A 92 -22.73 -19.71 -4.89
C TYR A 92 -22.47 -20.14 -6.33
N MET A 93 -22.55 -19.17 -7.24
CA MET A 93 -22.10 -19.32 -8.62
C MET A 93 -20.82 -18.51 -8.82
N VAL A 94 -19.75 -19.16 -9.27
CA VAL A 94 -18.48 -18.49 -9.60
C VAL A 94 -18.46 -18.13 -11.09
N ARG A 95 -18.83 -16.89 -11.39
CA ARG A 95 -18.76 -16.30 -12.72
C ARG A 95 -17.31 -16.09 -13.14
N LYS A 96 -16.99 -16.40 -14.39
CA LYS A 96 -15.64 -16.29 -14.96
C LYS A 96 -15.66 -15.42 -16.21
N PHE A 97 -14.76 -14.46 -16.31
CA PHE A 97 -14.65 -13.60 -17.50
C PHE A 97 -13.23 -13.08 -17.71
N ASN A 98 -12.93 -12.70 -18.94
CA ASN A 98 -11.67 -12.09 -19.32
C ASN A 98 -11.85 -10.59 -19.48
N GLN A 99 -10.84 -9.84 -19.06
CA GLN A 99 -10.72 -8.42 -19.31
C GLN A 99 -9.47 -8.18 -20.16
N VAL A 100 -9.63 -7.52 -21.31
CA VAL A 100 -8.52 -7.08 -22.15
C VAL A 100 -8.46 -5.56 -22.11
N GLN A 101 -7.31 -5.01 -21.73
CA GLN A 101 -7.11 -3.57 -21.64
C GLN A 101 -5.71 -3.17 -22.14
N PRO A 102 -5.55 -1.93 -22.67
CA PRO A 102 -4.25 -1.38 -22.99
C PRO A 102 -3.33 -1.39 -21.76
N SER A 103 -2.09 -1.84 -21.96
CA SER A 103 -1.02 -1.81 -20.98
C SER A 103 0.25 -1.26 -21.62
N VAL A 104 1.24 -0.89 -20.79
CA VAL A 104 2.55 -0.49 -21.29
C VAL A 104 3.16 -1.68 -22.03
N GLY A 105 3.40 -1.51 -23.34
CA GLY A 105 3.98 -2.54 -24.20
C GLY A 105 3.00 -3.47 -24.93
N GLY A 106 1.68 -3.25 -24.81
CA GLY A 106 0.67 -4.02 -25.56
C GLY A 106 -0.64 -4.20 -24.81
N ALA A 107 -1.57 -4.98 -25.37
CA ALA A 107 -2.80 -5.36 -24.68
C ALA A 107 -2.49 -6.39 -23.58
N ARG A 108 -3.05 -6.18 -22.39
CA ARG A 108 -2.98 -7.13 -21.27
C ARG A 108 -4.33 -7.81 -21.13
N ARG A 109 -4.33 -9.14 -21.15
CA ARG A 109 -5.47 -9.97 -20.75
C ARG A 109 -5.34 -10.35 -19.28
N SER A 110 -6.42 -10.17 -18.54
CA SER A 110 -6.57 -10.57 -17.14
C SER A 110 -7.77 -11.50 -17.01
N PHE A 111 -7.63 -12.55 -16.21
CA PHE A 111 -8.69 -13.51 -15.93
C PHE A 111 -9.33 -13.14 -14.59
N TYR A 112 -10.64 -12.94 -14.60
CA TYR A 112 -11.41 -12.57 -13.42
C TYR A 112 -12.41 -13.66 -13.08
N LYS A 113 -12.63 -13.79 -11.78
CA LYS A 113 -13.66 -14.64 -11.22
C LYS A 113 -14.36 -13.86 -10.11
N GLN A 114 -15.66 -14.09 -9.99
CA GLN A 114 -16.49 -13.47 -8.97
C GLN A 114 -17.53 -14.46 -8.51
N ALA A 115 -17.64 -14.68 -7.20
CA ALA A 115 -18.77 -15.39 -6.62
C ALA A 115 -19.97 -14.45 -6.49
N VAL A 116 -21.15 -14.98 -6.77
CA VAL A 116 -22.47 -14.40 -6.52
C VAL A 116 -23.36 -15.50 -5.94
N PRO A 117 -24.50 -15.20 -5.32
CA PRO A 117 -25.44 -16.24 -4.92
C PRO A 117 -25.86 -17.08 -6.14
N ASP A 118 -26.11 -18.37 -5.92
CA ASP A 118 -26.50 -19.29 -6.99
C ASP A 118 -27.78 -18.86 -7.73
N TRP A 119 -28.71 -18.22 -7.02
CA TRP A 119 -29.95 -17.65 -7.58
C TRP A 119 -29.74 -16.35 -8.37
N GLU A 120 -28.55 -15.72 -8.31
CA GLU A 120 -28.27 -14.48 -9.04
C GLU A 120 -27.86 -14.76 -10.50
N HIS A 121 -28.86 -14.93 -11.36
CA HIS A 121 -28.66 -15.21 -12.79
C HIS A 121 -28.56 -13.95 -13.67
N THR A 122 -28.05 -12.84 -13.14
CA THR A 122 -27.85 -11.60 -13.93
C THR A 122 -27.05 -11.91 -15.20
N HIS A 123 -27.63 -11.65 -16.39
CA HIS A 123 -26.96 -11.89 -17.66
C HIS A 123 -25.62 -11.12 -17.73
N PHE A 124 -24.57 -11.77 -18.25
CA PHE A 124 -23.21 -11.20 -18.24
C PHE A 124 -23.14 -9.80 -18.86
N MET A 125 -23.89 -9.54 -19.94
CA MET A 125 -23.91 -8.22 -20.59
C MET A 125 -24.39 -7.10 -19.66
N ALA A 126 -25.36 -7.36 -18.79
CA ALA A 126 -25.84 -6.38 -17.82
C ALA A 126 -24.77 -6.10 -16.75
N TYR A 127 -24.11 -7.15 -16.28
CA TYR A 127 -22.98 -7.03 -15.35
C TYR A 127 -21.78 -6.29 -15.98
N ALA A 128 -21.38 -6.68 -17.19
CA ALA A 128 -20.31 -6.04 -17.94
C ALA A 128 -20.59 -4.55 -18.20
N SER A 129 -21.86 -4.18 -18.42
CA SER A 129 -22.27 -2.78 -18.57
C SER A 129 -22.04 -1.97 -17.27
N LYS A 130 -22.31 -2.55 -16.10
CA LYS A 130 -21.99 -1.92 -14.80
C LYS A 130 -20.48 -1.72 -14.62
N LEU A 131 -19.68 -2.71 -15.01
CA LEU A 131 -18.21 -2.59 -14.98
C LEU A 131 -17.69 -1.53 -15.97
N ALA A 132 -18.25 -1.50 -17.18
CA ALA A 132 -17.89 -0.56 -18.23
C ALA A 132 -18.14 0.90 -17.83
N ALA A 133 -19.11 1.16 -16.94
CA ALA A 133 -19.33 2.50 -16.40
C ALA A 133 -18.11 3.05 -15.61
N CYS A 134 -17.27 2.16 -15.07
CA CYS A 134 -16.12 2.53 -14.23
C CYS A 134 -14.78 2.35 -14.95
N LEU A 135 -14.76 1.76 -16.15
CA LEU A 135 -13.54 1.33 -16.84
C LEU A 135 -13.51 1.90 -18.27
N ARG A 136 -12.31 2.22 -18.77
CA ARG A 136 -12.12 2.82 -20.11
C ARG A 136 -11.22 1.97 -20.97
N HIS A 137 -11.55 1.87 -22.26
CA HIS A 137 -10.79 1.09 -23.25
C HIS A 137 -10.64 -0.38 -22.85
N VAL A 138 -11.72 -0.98 -22.37
CA VAL A 138 -11.72 -2.37 -21.89
C VAL A 138 -12.66 -3.21 -22.75
N ILE A 139 -12.21 -4.41 -23.10
CA ILE A 139 -13.04 -5.46 -23.70
C ILE A 139 -13.28 -6.51 -22.63
N PHE A 140 -14.54 -6.88 -22.44
CA PHE A 140 -14.93 -8.00 -21.59
C PHE A 140 -15.32 -9.18 -22.48
N ALA A 141 -14.81 -10.37 -22.17
CA ALA A 141 -15.21 -11.61 -22.83
C ALA A 141 -15.66 -12.61 -21.78
N ASP A 142 -16.92 -13.00 -21.84
CA ASP A 142 -17.49 -14.03 -20.98
C ASP A 142 -16.78 -15.37 -21.21
N GLN A 143 -16.69 -16.21 -20.16
CA GLN A 143 -16.25 -17.60 -20.30
C GLN A 143 -17.42 -18.58 -20.38
N VAL A 144 -18.67 -18.13 -20.14
CA VAL A 144 -19.94 -18.87 -20.32
C VAL A 144 -20.13 -20.10 -19.41
N VAL A 145 -19.05 -20.75 -18.98
CA VAL A 145 -19.05 -21.91 -18.09
C VAL A 145 -18.77 -21.44 -16.66
N TYR A 146 -19.81 -21.44 -15.84
CA TYR A 146 -19.74 -21.08 -14.42
C TYR A 146 -19.82 -22.33 -13.54
N GLY A 147 -19.04 -22.33 -12.46
CA GLY A 147 -19.10 -23.38 -11.44
C GLY A 147 -20.13 -23.00 -10.37
N PHE A 148 -20.72 -24.01 -9.74
CA PHE A 148 -21.55 -23.85 -8.56
C PHE A 148 -20.87 -24.55 -7.39
N ASP A 149 -20.87 -23.90 -6.25
CA ASP A 149 -20.25 -24.36 -5.00
C ASP A 149 -21.26 -24.11 -3.87
N TYR A 150 -21.46 -25.10 -3.00
CA TYR A 150 -22.43 -25.01 -1.91
C TYR A 150 -21.76 -24.69 -0.58
N GLN A 151 -22.56 -24.20 0.37
CA GLN A 151 -22.07 -23.78 1.69
C GLN A 151 -21.32 -24.92 2.40
N GLU A 152 -21.91 -26.11 2.43
CA GLU A 152 -21.35 -27.30 3.11
C GLU A 152 -20.01 -27.70 2.48
N ASP A 153 -19.97 -27.90 1.16
CA ASP A 153 -18.72 -28.23 0.43
C ASP A 153 -17.62 -27.18 0.64
N THR A 154 -18.02 -25.90 0.70
CA THR A 154 -17.07 -24.80 0.92
C THR A 154 -16.51 -24.83 2.35
N LEU A 155 -17.35 -25.10 3.35
CA LEU A 155 -16.91 -25.24 4.74
C LEU A 155 -16.01 -26.46 4.91
N ASP A 156 -16.36 -27.60 4.32
CA ASP A 156 -15.55 -28.81 4.37
C ASP A 156 -14.16 -28.58 3.76
N LEU A 157 -14.10 -27.90 2.60
CA LEU A 157 -12.83 -27.53 1.96
C LEU A 157 -12.01 -26.56 2.80
N LEU A 158 -12.65 -25.61 3.48
CA LEU A 158 -11.98 -24.69 4.40
C LEU A 158 -11.44 -25.44 5.63
N GLU A 159 -12.22 -26.35 6.19
CA GLU A 159 -11.85 -27.19 7.34
C GLU A 159 -10.65 -28.09 7.01
N GLU A 160 -10.70 -28.81 5.88
CA GLU A 160 -9.58 -29.60 5.38
C GLU A 160 -8.33 -28.72 5.20
N HIS A 161 -8.48 -27.55 4.57
CA HIS A 161 -7.35 -26.65 4.34
C HIS A 161 -6.69 -26.14 5.62
N ILE A 162 -7.49 -25.85 6.65
CA ILE A 162 -7.03 -25.30 7.92
C ILE A 162 -6.39 -26.39 8.79
N THR A 163 -7.02 -27.56 8.87
CA THR A 163 -6.67 -28.60 9.86
C THR A 163 -5.73 -29.68 9.32
N ASP A 164 -5.78 -29.97 8.02
CA ASP A 164 -5.01 -31.04 7.38
C ASP A 164 -3.84 -30.52 6.54
N ASN A 165 -3.26 -29.38 6.94
CA ASN A 165 -2.06 -28.87 6.31
C ASN A 165 -0.82 -29.71 6.69
N ILE A 166 -0.34 -30.49 5.71
CA ILE A 166 0.83 -31.35 5.84
C ILE A 166 2.05 -30.69 5.20
N VAL A 167 3.12 -30.54 5.98
CA VAL A 167 4.40 -29.95 5.54
C VAL A 167 5.49 -31.00 5.62
N ARG A 168 6.29 -31.12 4.56
CA ARG A 168 7.48 -31.98 4.53
C ARG A 168 8.74 -31.16 4.77
N ILE A 169 9.49 -31.53 5.80
CA ILE A 169 10.78 -30.91 6.14
C ILE A 169 11.84 -32.00 6.06
N GLY A 170 12.65 -31.96 4.99
CA GLY A 170 13.59 -33.04 4.69
C GLY A 170 12.87 -34.35 4.35
N THR A 171 13.11 -35.39 5.13
CA THR A 171 12.45 -36.70 5.00
C THR A 171 11.16 -36.79 5.80
N GLU A 172 11.00 -35.94 6.81
CA GLU A 172 9.94 -36.03 7.79
C GLU A 172 8.69 -35.26 7.34
N ILE A 173 7.53 -35.76 7.78
CA ILE A 173 6.21 -35.21 7.47
C ILE A 173 5.58 -34.73 8.77
N TYR A 174 5.14 -33.48 8.80
CA TYR A 174 4.50 -32.84 9.94
C TYR A 174 3.12 -32.34 9.55
N ARG A 175 2.18 -32.34 10.51
CA ARG A 175 0.90 -31.64 10.37
C ARG A 175 0.95 -30.34 11.18
N GLN A 176 0.54 -29.23 10.57
CA GLN A 176 0.36 -27.97 11.28
C GLN A 176 -0.89 -28.06 12.16
N VAL A 177 -0.70 -28.02 13.49
CA VAL A 177 -1.79 -28.14 14.48
C VAL A 177 -2.20 -26.81 15.11
N VAL A 178 -1.39 -25.76 14.94
CA VAL A 178 -1.69 -24.38 15.36
C VAL A 178 -1.36 -23.44 14.20
N GLY A 179 -2.20 -22.43 14.02
CA GLY A 179 -2.10 -21.48 12.92
C GLY A 179 -2.67 -21.99 11.61
N ILE A 180 -2.50 -21.17 10.58
CA ILE A 180 -2.96 -21.43 9.21
C ILE A 180 -1.80 -21.47 8.21
N PRO A 181 -1.98 -22.10 7.02
CA PRO A 181 -0.87 -22.31 6.10
C PRO A 181 -0.36 -21.02 5.47
N GLN A 182 0.92 -20.68 5.66
CA GLN A 182 1.52 -19.53 4.99
C GLN A 182 1.66 -19.76 3.48
N GLY A 183 1.31 -18.77 2.67
CA GLY A 183 1.36 -18.86 1.19
C GLY A 183 0.09 -19.39 0.52
N SER A 184 -0.92 -19.78 1.31
CA SER A 184 -2.27 -20.00 0.80
C SER A 184 -2.92 -18.68 0.35
N VAL A 185 -3.71 -18.75 -0.70
CA VAL A 185 -4.50 -17.62 -1.22
C VAL A 185 -5.56 -17.14 -0.22
N LEU A 186 -5.91 -17.97 0.76
CA LEU A 186 -6.94 -17.68 1.76
C LEU A 186 -6.39 -17.03 3.04
N SER A 187 -5.13 -17.26 3.39
CA SER A 187 -4.64 -17.01 4.76
C SER A 187 -4.79 -15.57 5.22
N THR A 188 -4.52 -14.61 4.34
CA THR A 188 -4.72 -13.18 4.66
C THR A 188 -6.19 -12.86 4.92
N LEU A 189 -7.13 -13.46 4.18
CA LEU A 189 -8.56 -13.21 4.36
C LEU A 189 -9.09 -13.91 5.62
N LEU A 190 -8.66 -15.16 5.86
CA LEU A 190 -9.01 -15.91 7.07
C LEU A 190 -8.52 -15.19 8.33
N CYS A 191 -7.27 -14.73 8.33
CA CYS A 191 -6.70 -13.92 9.40
C CYS A 191 -7.45 -12.60 9.60
N ALA A 192 -7.88 -11.94 8.52
CA ALA A 192 -8.68 -10.73 8.62
C ALA A 192 -10.04 -10.98 9.31
N ILE A 193 -10.75 -12.04 8.90
CA ILE A 193 -12.02 -12.47 9.50
C ILE A 193 -11.83 -12.86 10.97
N PHE A 194 -10.77 -13.60 11.28
CA PHE A 194 -10.49 -14.06 12.64
C PHE A 194 -10.27 -12.91 13.64
N TYR A 195 -9.42 -11.95 13.28
CA TYR A 195 -9.16 -10.79 14.14
C TYR A 195 -10.30 -9.78 14.13
N GLU A 196 -11.22 -9.82 13.17
CA GLU A 196 -12.44 -9.00 13.23
C GLU A 196 -13.32 -9.38 14.43
N ASP A 197 -13.41 -10.67 14.76
CA ASP A 197 -14.12 -11.17 15.94
C ASP A 197 -13.48 -10.66 17.25
N LEU A 198 -12.14 -10.63 17.31
CA LEU A 198 -11.39 -9.98 18.40
C LEU A 198 -11.72 -8.49 18.49
N GLU A 199 -11.68 -7.78 17.36
CA GLU A 199 -11.93 -6.34 17.31
C GLU A 199 -13.34 -6.01 17.80
N LYS A 200 -14.35 -6.78 17.40
CA LYS A 200 -15.73 -6.64 17.90
C LYS A 200 -15.84 -6.90 19.39
N THR A 201 -15.17 -7.95 19.89
CA THR A 201 -15.32 -8.38 21.28
C THR A 201 -14.53 -7.50 22.26
N LYS A 202 -13.35 -7.04 21.87
CA LYS A 202 -12.39 -6.37 22.78
C LYS A 202 -12.17 -4.90 22.45
N LEU A 203 -12.40 -4.47 21.20
CA LEU A 203 -12.02 -3.15 20.69
C LEU A 203 -13.21 -2.32 20.18
N GLU A 204 -14.45 -2.65 20.57
CA GLU A 204 -15.67 -1.95 20.13
C GLU A 204 -15.60 -0.43 20.36
N PHE A 205 -14.93 0.01 21.44
CA PHE A 205 -14.74 1.43 21.77
C PHE A 205 -14.00 2.23 20.67
N THR A 206 -13.26 1.56 19.79
CA THR A 206 -12.51 2.18 18.70
C THR A 206 -13.39 2.65 17.54
N THR A 207 -14.69 2.33 17.56
CA THR A 207 -15.64 2.65 16.48
C THR A 207 -16.17 4.09 16.49
N ASN A 208 -15.89 4.86 17.56
CA ASN A 208 -16.28 6.27 17.66
C ASN A 208 -15.71 7.12 16.50
N ALA A 209 -16.40 8.20 16.13
CA ALA A 209 -16.01 9.12 15.05
C ALA A 209 -14.66 9.83 15.29
N GLU A 210 -14.24 9.94 16.55
CA GLU A 210 -12.94 10.50 16.96
C GLU A 210 -11.78 9.50 16.91
N ASN A 211 -12.10 8.24 16.61
CA ASN A 211 -11.17 7.13 16.57
C ASN A 211 -11.03 6.59 15.14
N LEU A 212 -9.85 6.05 14.85
CA LEU A 212 -9.59 5.28 13.64
C LEU A 212 -8.70 4.09 13.97
N LEU A 213 -9.26 2.89 13.83
CA LEU A 213 -8.53 1.63 13.86
C LEU A 213 -8.31 1.13 12.43
N LEU A 214 -7.05 0.84 12.11
CA LEU A 214 -6.61 0.20 10.88
C LEU A 214 -5.79 -1.04 11.21
N ARG A 215 -5.96 -2.11 10.44
CA ARG A 215 -5.09 -3.28 10.50
C ARG A 215 -4.68 -3.74 9.11
N PHE A 216 -3.39 -3.98 8.92
CA PHE A 216 -2.88 -4.65 7.73
C PHE A 216 -2.24 -5.97 8.15
N VAL A 217 -3.02 -7.04 8.07
CA VAL A 217 -2.63 -8.37 8.57
C VAL A 217 -2.37 -8.35 10.08
N ASP A 218 -1.11 -8.25 10.50
CA ASP A 218 -0.59 -8.22 11.87
C ASP A 218 -0.29 -6.81 12.40
N ASP A 219 -0.11 -5.84 11.52
CA ASP A 219 0.23 -4.47 11.88
C ASP A 219 -1.06 -3.67 12.19
N TYR A 220 -1.30 -3.37 13.47
CA TYR A 220 -2.35 -2.43 13.91
C TYR A 220 -1.85 -0.99 13.89
N LEU A 221 -2.75 -0.07 13.57
CA LEU A 221 -2.60 1.37 13.75
C LEU A 221 -3.89 1.94 14.32
N PHE A 222 -3.80 2.50 15.52
CA PHE A 222 -4.87 3.23 16.17
C PHE A 222 -4.53 4.71 16.23
N ILE A 223 -5.47 5.55 15.80
CA ILE A 223 -5.37 7.01 15.83
C ILE A 223 -6.60 7.56 16.56
N THR A 224 -6.39 8.40 17.57
CA THR A 224 -7.46 8.99 18.38
C THR A 224 -7.16 10.43 18.77
N THR A 225 -8.18 11.19 19.13
CA THR A 225 -8.06 12.52 19.75
C THR A 225 -7.97 12.47 21.27
N ASP A 226 -8.32 11.34 21.90
CA ASP A 226 -8.28 11.15 23.36
C ASP A 226 -7.12 10.25 23.77
N ILE A 227 -6.20 10.80 24.56
CA ILE A 227 -5.06 10.06 25.11
C ILE A 227 -5.51 8.86 25.96
N LYS A 228 -6.66 8.95 26.64
CA LYS A 228 -7.18 7.86 27.47
C LYS A 228 -7.58 6.65 26.63
N GLU A 229 -8.18 6.88 25.47
CA GLU A 229 -8.52 5.81 24.52
C GLU A 229 -7.24 5.19 23.92
N ALA A 230 -6.19 5.98 23.72
CA ALA A 230 -4.89 5.47 23.27
C ALA A 230 -4.24 4.55 24.33
N HIS A 231 -4.23 4.96 25.60
CA HIS A 231 -3.78 4.12 26.72
C HIS A 231 -4.64 2.87 26.89
N LYS A 232 -5.97 3.00 26.77
CA LYS A 232 -6.89 1.86 26.85
C LYS A 232 -6.62 0.84 25.75
N PHE A 233 -6.39 1.29 24.51
CA PHE A 233 -6.03 0.42 23.40
C PHE A 233 -4.69 -0.30 23.64
N LEU A 234 -3.67 0.42 24.13
CA LEU A 234 -2.38 -0.17 24.52
C LEU A 234 -2.58 -1.27 25.57
N ASN A 235 -3.28 -0.96 26.67
CA ASN A 235 -3.49 -1.89 27.77
C ASN A 235 -4.20 -3.16 27.31
N ILE A 236 -5.33 -3.04 26.63
CA ILE A 236 -6.12 -4.19 26.16
C ILE A 236 -5.26 -5.08 25.25
N MET A 237 -4.51 -4.50 24.31
CA MET A 237 -3.72 -5.29 23.38
C MET A 237 -2.48 -5.93 24.03
N HIS A 238 -1.85 -5.25 25.00
CA HIS A 238 -0.70 -5.78 25.73
C HIS A 238 -1.07 -6.82 26.81
N GLU A 239 -2.31 -6.82 27.32
CA GLU A 239 -2.84 -7.93 28.14
C GLU A 239 -2.76 -9.28 27.43
N GLY A 240 -2.82 -9.26 26.09
CA GLY A 240 -2.78 -10.45 25.25
C GLY A 240 -4.12 -11.19 25.21
N HIS A 241 -4.40 -11.83 24.08
CA HIS A 241 -5.63 -12.61 23.89
C HIS A 241 -5.29 -14.01 23.36
N PRO A 242 -4.95 -14.96 24.26
CA PRO A 242 -4.56 -16.32 23.89
C PRO A 242 -5.61 -17.04 23.06
N GLU A 243 -6.90 -16.76 23.30
CA GLU A 243 -8.01 -17.34 22.54
C GLU A 243 -8.04 -16.88 21.06
N TYR A 244 -7.27 -15.83 20.73
CA TYR A 244 -7.04 -15.35 19.37
C TYR A 244 -5.58 -15.47 18.92
N GLY A 245 -4.73 -16.17 19.68
CA GLY A 245 -3.28 -16.19 19.40
C GLY A 245 -2.66 -14.79 19.31
N CYS A 246 -3.30 -13.78 19.92
CA CYS A 246 -2.96 -12.38 19.74
C CYS A 246 -2.00 -11.95 20.84
N MET A 247 -0.71 -11.96 20.53
CA MET A 247 0.35 -11.50 21.44
C MET A 247 1.16 -10.39 20.77
N ILE A 248 1.30 -9.25 21.42
CA ILE A 248 2.02 -8.10 20.85
C ILE A 248 3.53 -8.28 20.95
N ALA A 249 4.23 -7.90 19.89
CA ALA A 249 5.67 -7.71 19.88
C ALA A 249 6.00 -6.37 20.54
N GLU A 250 6.15 -6.38 21.87
CA GLU A 250 6.38 -5.17 22.68
C GLU A 250 7.55 -4.32 22.15
N GLU A 251 8.61 -4.96 21.66
CA GLU A 251 9.79 -4.31 21.11
C GLU A 251 9.52 -3.52 19.81
N LYS A 252 8.35 -3.72 19.21
CA LYS A 252 7.88 -3.01 18.01
C LYS A 252 6.71 -2.07 18.28
N THR A 253 6.22 -2.01 19.52
CA THR A 253 5.18 -1.06 19.91
C THR A 253 5.72 0.36 19.76
N LEU A 254 4.98 1.19 19.02
CA LEU A 254 5.37 2.55 18.67
C LEU A 254 4.24 3.52 18.97
N THR A 255 4.54 4.61 19.64
CA THR A 255 3.58 5.65 20.01
C THR A 255 4.14 7.04 19.72
N ASN A 256 3.29 8.06 19.79
CA ASN A 256 3.72 9.47 19.78
C ASN A 256 3.51 10.19 21.12
N PHE A 257 3.32 9.41 22.18
CA PHE A 257 3.15 9.86 23.56
C PHE A 257 3.81 8.84 24.50
N VAL A 258 4.17 9.28 25.70
CA VAL A 258 4.78 8.40 26.71
C VAL A 258 3.66 7.70 27.48
N ASP A 259 3.81 6.40 27.65
CA ASP A 259 3.02 5.57 28.56
C ASP A 259 3.85 5.26 29.81
N THR A 260 3.23 5.29 30.99
CA THR A 260 3.93 5.06 32.26
C THR A 260 4.10 3.58 32.60
N ASP A 261 3.20 2.74 32.11
CA ASP A 261 3.07 1.35 32.51
C ASP A 261 3.62 0.41 31.44
N ILE A 262 3.50 0.81 30.17
CA ILE A 262 3.97 0.03 29.02
C ILE A 262 5.18 0.71 28.39
N GLN A 263 6.29 -0.04 28.30
CA GLN A 263 7.48 0.44 27.59
C GLN A 263 7.22 0.45 26.08
N THR A 264 7.32 1.62 25.47
CA THR A 264 7.08 1.83 24.02
C THR A 264 8.23 2.56 23.35
N LEU A 265 8.38 2.39 22.05
CA LEU A 265 9.18 3.30 21.23
C LEU A 265 8.38 4.58 21.02
N VAL A 266 8.93 5.74 21.40
CA VAL A 266 8.19 7.03 21.33
C VAL A 266 8.77 7.92 20.24
N LEU A 267 7.91 8.34 19.30
CA LEU A 267 8.17 9.38 18.30
C LEU A 267 7.56 10.70 18.78
N ALA A 268 8.29 11.43 19.63
CA ALA A 268 7.84 12.74 20.08
C ALA A 268 7.95 13.79 18.94
N PRO A 269 6.98 14.70 18.76
CA PRO A 269 7.13 15.83 17.84
C PRO A 269 8.11 16.88 18.35
N ASP A 270 8.78 17.59 17.43
CA ASP A 270 9.91 18.52 17.64
C ASP A 270 9.74 19.54 18.78
N VAL A 271 8.49 19.86 19.13
CA VAL A 271 8.14 20.87 20.15
C VAL A 271 8.22 20.31 21.57
N GLU A 272 8.02 19.00 21.74
CA GLU A 272 8.11 18.30 23.05
C GLU A 272 9.50 17.66 23.26
N CYS A 273 10.32 17.50 22.21
CA CYS A 273 11.69 16.98 22.31
C CYS A 273 12.61 17.82 23.21
N LYS A 274 12.34 19.12 23.38
CA LYS A 274 13.14 19.99 24.27
C LYS A 274 12.90 19.74 25.77
N ALA A 275 11.86 18.99 26.15
CA ALA A 275 11.56 18.67 27.54
C ALA A 275 12.03 17.25 27.95
N LEU A 276 12.48 16.43 27.01
CA LEU A 276 12.84 15.02 27.22
C LEU A 276 14.33 14.76 27.47
N ASP A 277 15.14 15.81 27.65
CA ASP A 277 16.56 15.69 28.02
C ASP A 277 16.80 15.14 29.45
N TYR A 278 15.74 14.87 30.23
CA TYR A 278 15.85 14.46 31.64
C TYR A 278 15.74 12.94 31.90
N PHE A 279 15.42 12.12 30.91
CA PHE A 279 15.39 10.67 31.09
C PHE A 279 16.23 9.98 30.00
N HIS A 280 17.23 9.25 30.47
CA HIS A 280 18.19 8.44 29.70
C HIS A 280 17.50 7.25 29.00
N LEU A 281 16.45 7.48 28.22
CA LEU A 281 15.91 6.49 27.29
C LEU A 281 16.68 6.65 25.99
N LYS A 282 17.38 5.58 25.60
CA LYS A 282 17.97 5.43 24.27
C LYS A 282 16.87 5.65 23.23
N ILE A 283 16.71 6.90 22.78
CA ILE A 283 16.04 7.23 21.52
C ILE A 283 16.94 6.60 20.46
N HIS A 284 16.69 5.34 20.15
CA HIS A 284 17.35 4.67 19.04
C HIS A 284 17.05 5.51 17.80
N SER A 285 18.14 6.07 17.26
CA SER A 285 18.40 6.71 15.96
C SER A 285 17.48 6.43 14.77
N LEU A 286 16.17 6.46 14.94
CA LEU A 286 15.19 6.43 13.87
C LEU A 286 15.11 7.85 13.30
N TRP A 287 15.81 8.06 12.19
CA TRP A 287 15.87 9.32 11.44
C TRP A 287 14.54 9.57 10.71
N PHE A 288 13.44 9.71 11.45
CA PHE A 288 12.19 10.24 10.94
C PHE A 288 12.16 11.75 11.21
N PRO A 289 11.59 12.57 10.31
CA PRO A 289 11.10 13.88 10.71
C PRO A 289 10.18 13.65 11.91
N CYS A 290 10.41 14.35 13.01
CA CYS A 290 9.71 14.18 14.30
C CYS A 290 8.18 14.22 14.24
N SER A 291 7.59 14.56 13.08
CA SER A 291 6.14 14.66 12.87
C SER A 291 5.54 13.54 12.00
N ASP A 292 6.33 12.55 11.57
CA ASP A 292 5.89 11.48 10.65
C ASP A 292 5.88 10.10 11.32
N PHE A 293 4.73 9.42 11.27
CA PHE A 293 4.51 8.14 11.93
C PHE A 293 4.53 6.97 10.93
N PRO A 294 5.45 5.99 11.04
CA PRO A 294 5.62 4.92 10.07
C PRO A 294 4.60 3.78 10.28
N TRP A 295 3.95 3.36 9.19
CA TRP A 295 3.07 2.19 9.18
C TRP A 295 2.96 1.58 7.77
N CYS A 296 3.20 0.26 7.67
CA CYS A 296 3.03 -0.52 6.44
C CYS A 296 3.70 0.06 5.17
N GLY A 297 4.94 0.55 5.31
CA GLY A 297 5.72 1.13 4.21
C GLY A 297 5.34 2.56 3.81
N ARG A 298 4.55 3.23 4.65
CA ARG A 298 4.15 4.64 4.52
C ARG A 298 4.52 5.38 5.79
N VAL A 299 4.59 6.70 5.69
CA VAL A 299 4.60 7.58 6.86
C VAL A 299 3.38 8.49 6.81
N ILE A 300 2.78 8.71 7.97
CA ILE A 300 1.58 9.52 8.15
C ILE A 300 1.93 10.70 9.05
N HIS A 301 1.71 11.91 8.55
CA HIS A 301 1.99 13.11 9.32
C HIS A 301 1.05 13.21 10.53
N MET A 302 1.59 13.22 11.74
CA MET A 302 0.85 13.09 13.00
C MET A 302 -0.09 14.26 13.30
N ARG A 303 0.03 15.39 12.61
CA ARG A 303 -0.86 16.56 12.78
C ARG A 303 -1.85 16.76 11.64
N GLU A 304 -1.47 16.34 10.42
CA GLU A 304 -2.22 16.68 9.21
C GLU A 304 -2.82 15.46 8.54
N LEU A 305 -2.41 14.25 8.94
CA LEU A 305 -2.74 12.97 8.30
C LEU A 305 -2.34 12.87 6.83
N SER A 306 -1.46 13.76 6.36
CA SER A 306 -0.88 13.65 5.02
C SER A 306 0.01 12.41 4.93
N VAL A 307 -0.05 11.70 3.81
CA VAL A 307 0.60 10.40 3.65
C VAL A 307 1.76 10.50 2.67
N GLN A 308 2.88 9.87 3.02
CA GLN A 308 4.06 9.78 2.16
C GLN A 308 4.57 8.34 2.09
N TRP A 309 5.45 8.06 1.13
CA TRP A 309 6.16 6.79 1.08
C TRP A 309 7.28 6.77 2.10
N ASP A 310 7.43 5.64 2.80
CA ASP A 310 8.51 5.47 3.77
C ASP A 310 9.80 5.06 3.08
N TYR A 311 10.59 6.06 2.65
CA TYR A 311 11.91 5.85 2.07
C TYR A 311 13.00 5.56 3.11
N SER A 312 12.74 5.79 4.41
CA SER A 312 13.71 5.53 5.49
C SER A 312 14.07 4.05 5.58
N ARG A 313 13.19 3.16 5.11
CA ARG A 313 13.41 1.71 4.98
C ARG A 313 14.61 1.34 4.10
N TYR A 314 15.08 2.28 3.29
CA TYR A 314 16.25 2.11 2.42
C TYR A 314 17.49 2.82 2.95
N ASN A 315 17.45 3.39 4.15
CA ASN A 315 18.62 3.99 4.79
C ASN A 315 19.73 2.95 4.94
N GLY A 316 20.93 3.28 4.45
CA GLY A 316 22.08 2.37 4.47
C GLY A 316 21.95 1.15 3.54
N ARG A 317 20.87 1.02 2.76
CA ARG A 317 20.69 -0.07 1.79
C ARG A 317 20.91 0.44 0.38
N HIS A 318 21.70 -0.30 -0.41
CA HIS A 318 21.92 0.06 -1.80
C HIS A 318 20.67 -0.22 -2.66
N VAL A 319 20.20 0.79 -3.39
CA VAL A 319 19.08 0.74 -4.34
C VAL A 319 19.16 -0.44 -5.34
N ALA A 320 20.38 -0.87 -5.69
CA ALA A 320 20.65 -1.99 -6.58
C ALA A 320 20.10 -3.33 -6.06
N HIS A 321 20.05 -3.55 -4.74
CA HIS A 321 19.56 -4.80 -4.16
C HIS A 321 18.07 -5.05 -4.43
N GLY A 322 17.29 -3.98 -4.67
CA GLY A 322 15.88 -4.07 -5.06
C GLY A 322 15.64 -3.95 -6.56
N LEU A 323 16.63 -4.28 -7.40
CA LEU A 323 16.53 -4.24 -8.86
C LEU A 323 16.74 -5.64 -9.45
N THR A 324 15.99 -5.93 -10.51
CA THR A 324 16.14 -7.14 -11.31
C THR A 324 16.46 -6.70 -12.72
N VAL A 325 17.68 -6.85 -13.19
CA VAL A 325 18.03 -6.40 -14.54
C VAL A 325 17.71 -7.48 -15.56
N ASP A 326 16.82 -7.17 -16.50
CA ASP A 326 16.45 -8.10 -17.55
C ASP A 326 17.46 -8.03 -18.70
N ARG A 327 18.15 -9.14 -18.94
CA ARG A 327 19.16 -9.34 -19.99
C ARG A 327 18.68 -10.24 -21.14
N SER A 328 17.39 -10.54 -21.18
CA SER A 328 16.81 -11.43 -22.20
C SER A 328 16.55 -10.72 -23.54
N ARG A 329 15.85 -11.37 -24.46
CA ARG A 329 15.52 -10.82 -25.79
C ARG A 329 14.73 -9.51 -25.66
N GLN A 330 15.18 -8.47 -26.37
CA GLN A 330 14.64 -7.09 -26.37
C GLN A 330 14.80 -6.30 -25.05
N PRO A 331 16.02 -6.15 -24.52
CA PRO A 331 16.24 -5.52 -23.21
C PRO A 331 15.84 -4.03 -23.20
N GLY A 332 15.94 -3.32 -24.33
CA GLY A 332 15.49 -1.92 -24.42
C GLY A 332 13.97 -1.73 -24.29
N THR A 333 13.16 -2.59 -24.89
CA THR A 333 11.70 -2.55 -24.74
C THR A 333 11.30 -2.83 -23.29
N LYS A 334 11.96 -3.81 -22.66
CA LYS A 334 11.71 -4.17 -21.26
C LYS A 334 12.13 -3.06 -20.30
N PHE A 335 13.30 -2.46 -20.53
CA PHE A 335 13.76 -1.27 -19.81
C PHE A 335 12.72 -0.16 -19.87
N ARG A 336 12.27 0.23 -21.08
CA ARG A 336 11.22 1.23 -21.27
C ARG A 336 9.95 0.88 -20.48
N THR A 337 9.42 -0.33 -20.65
CA THR A 337 8.19 -0.77 -19.98
C THR A 337 8.33 -0.73 -18.46
N ARG A 338 9.45 -1.20 -17.94
CA ARG A 338 9.74 -1.21 -16.50
C ARG A 338 9.73 0.20 -15.89
N PHE A 339 10.43 1.15 -16.52
CA PHE A 339 10.52 2.51 -15.97
C PHE A 339 9.22 3.30 -16.10
N LEU A 340 8.40 3.02 -17.12
CA LEU A 340 7.03 3.54 -17.19
C LEU A 340 6.15 2.92 -16.09
N GLN A 341 6.25 1.61 -15.84
CA GLN A 341 5.53 0.96 -14.73
C GLN A 341 5.95 1.52 -13.36
N MET A 342 7.26 1.71 -13.13
CA MET A 342 7.77 2.35 -11.90
C MET A 342 7.25 3.78 -11.74
N ALA A 343 7.24 4.56 -12.82
CA ALA A 343 6.67 5.90 -12.80
C ALA A 343 5.19 5.93 -12.38
N ARG A 344 4.44 4.86 -12.68
CA ARG A 344 3.03 4.71 -12.29
C ARG A 344 2.84 4.11 -10.89
N LEU A 345 3.76 3.30 -10.38
CA LEU A 345 3.59 2.52 -9.14
C LEU A 345 3.21 3.39 -7.94
N HIS A 346 3.89 4.53 -7.79
CA HIS A 346 3.65 5.48 -6.68
C HIS A 346 2.64 6.58 -7.03
N CYS A 347 1.91 6.44 -8.14
CA CYS A 347 0.84 7.37 -8.53
C CYS A 347 -0.52 6.96 -7.93
N HIS A 348 -0.64 6.88 -6.61
CA HIS A 348 -1.94 6.67 -5.94
C HIS A 348 -2.59 8.01 -5.55
N ALA A 349 -3.93 8.10 -5.59
CA ALA A 349 -4.66 9.35 -5.35
C ALA A 349 -4.38 9.94 -3.95
N MET A 350 -4.22 9.08 -2.94
CA MET A 350 -3.88 9.45 -1.55
C MET A 350 -2.67 10.40 -1.43
N TYR A 351 -1.69 10.31 -2.33
CA TYR A 351 -0.48 11.14 -2.29
C TYR A 351 -0.67 12.53 -2.91
N PHE A 352 -1.77 12.76 -3.65
CA PHE A 352 -2.00 13.98 -4.41
C PHE A 352 -3.38 14.62 -4.18
N ASP A 353 -4.20 14.04 -3.32
CA ASP A 353 -5.45 14.62 -2.88
C ASP A 353 -5.18 15.80 -1.95
N ALA A 354 -5.51 17.01 -2.41
CA ALA A 354 -5.29 18.24 -1.65
C ALA A 354 -6.24 18.40 -0.45
N SER A 355 -7.29 17.57 -0.34
CA SER A 355 -8.12 17.50 0.87
C SER A 355 -7.41 16.72 2.00
N LEU A 356 -6.60 15.73 1.64
CA LEU A 356 -5.84 14.91 2.58
C LEU A 356 -4.43 15.44 2.83
N THR A 357 -3.74 15.93 1.80
CA THR A 357 -2.32 16.31 1.83
C THR A 357 -2.14 17.78 1.47
N SER A 358 -1.28 18.51 2.20
CA SER A 358 -0.95 19.89 1.84
C SER A 358 -0.22 19.97 0.50
N LEU A 359 -0.38 21.08 -0.24
CA LEU A 359 0.28 21.28 -1.53
C LEU A 359 1.81 21.13 -1.44
N SER A 360 2.38 21.53 -0.30
CA SER A 360 3.80 21.39 0.01
C SER A 360 4.22 19.92 0.07
N ASN A 361 3.49 19.08 0.81
CA ASN A 361 3.79 17.66 0.97
C ASN A 361 3.47 16.85 -0.29
N LEU A 362 2.47 17.27 -1.07
CA LEU A 362 2.19 16.71 -2.39
C LEU A 362 3.41 16.80 -3.31
N TYR A 363 4.03 17.98 -3.41
CA TYR A 363 5.22 18.14 -4.24
C TYR A 363 6.46 17.44 -3.66
N VAL A 364 6.55 17.24 -2.34
CA VAL A 364 7.55 16.36 -1.72
C VAL A 364 7.36 14.92 -2.19
N ASN A 365 6.14 14.38 -2.11
CA ASN A 365 5.81 13.03 -2.60
C ASN A 365 6.20 12.83 -4.07
N VAL A 366 5.88 13.82 -4.91
CA VAL A 366 6.27 13.81 -6.33
C VAL A 366 7.78 13.80 -6.49
N ALA A 367 8.49 14.67 -5.77
CA ALA A 367 9.95 14.78 -5.87
C ALA A 367 10.66 13.51 -5.40
N GLN A 368 10.28 12.96 -4.23
CA GLN A 368 10.86 11.73 -3.71
C GLN A 368 10.65 10.55 -4.68
N ASN A 369 9.45 10.43 -5.27
CA ASN A 369 9.18 9.41 -6.29
C ASN A 369 10.11 9.56 -7.50
N PHE A 370 10.32 10.78 -8.01
CA PHE A 370 11.25 10.98 -9.13
C PHE A 370 12.72 10.74 -8.76
N PHE A 371 13.14 11.10 -7.55
CA PHE A 371 14.48 10.74 -7.07
C PHE A 371 14.65 9.22 -7.03
N TRP A 372 13.67 8.50 -6.48
CA TRP A 372 13.67 7.05 -6.44
C TRP A 372 13.77 6.41 -7.82
N ILE A 373 12.95 6.87 -8.77
CA ILE A 373 12.98 6.39 -10.17
C ILE A 373 14.33 6.68 -10.81
N ALA A 374 14.89 7.88 -10.61
CA ALA A 374 16.19 8.27 -11.16
C ALA A 374 17.33 7.40 -10.59
N MET A 375 17.36 7.16 -9.27
CA MET A 375 18.32 6.27 -8.62
C MET A 375 18.23 4.85 -9.18
N LYS A 376 17.01 4.32 -9.30
CA LYS A 376 16.75 2.99 -9.87
C LYS A 376 17.16 2.92 -11.35
N MET A 377 16.93 3.97 -12.13
CA MET A 377 17.28 4.02 -13.55
C MET A 377 18.78 4.03 -13.77
N TYR A 378 19.50 4.89 -13.04
CA TYR A 378 20.95 4.95 -13.10
C TYR A 378 21.57 3.58 -12.80
N ASN A 379 21.15 2.95 -11.70
CA ASN A 379 21.65 1.63 -11.31
C ASN A 379 21.29 0.55 -12.32
N TYR A 380 20.06 0.55 -12.85
CA TYR A 380 19.67 -0.42 -13.86
C TYR A 380 20.57 -0.31 -15.10
N VAL A 381 20.81 0.90 -15.60
CA VAL A 381 21.66 1.12 -16.78
C VAL A 381 23.11 0.73 -16.50
N ARG A 382 23.62 1.01 -15.29
CA ARG A 382 24.95 0.59 -14.84
C ARG A 382 25.08 -0.94 -14.85
N GLU A 383 24.15 -1.65 -14.23
CA GLU A 383 24.14 -3.13 -14.17
C GLU A 383 23.83 -3.80 -15.53
N TRP A 384 23.14 -3.08 -16.42
CA TRP A 384 22.94 -3.49 -17.81
C TRP A 384 24.22 -3.32 -18.65
N ASN A 385 25.16 -2.47 -18.21
CA ASN A 385 26.48 -2.27 -18.81
C ASN A 385 26.41 -1.89 -20.31
N ILE A 386 25.57 -0.91 -20.63
CA ILE A 386 25.45 -0.34 -21.98
C ILE A 386 26.28 0.94 -22.12
N GLU A 387 26.83 1.18 -23.31
CA GLU A 387 27.53 2.41 -23.66
C GLU A 387 26.53 3.57 -23.82
N VAL A 388 26.33 4.35 -22.76
CA VAL A 388 25.28 5.40 -22.70
C VAL A 388 25.50 6.50 -23.74
N ASP A 389 26.75 6.81 -24.07
CA ASP A 389 27.15 7.83 -25.04
C ASP A 389 26.75 7.47 -26.49
N GLN A 390 26.64 6.17 -26.79
CA GLN A 390 26.10 5.64 -28.06
C GLN A 390 24.57 5.61 -28.08
N HIS A 391 23.92 5.67 -26.91
CA HIS A 391 22.46 5.52 -26.75
C HIS A 391 21.77 6.73 -26.11
N VAL A 392 22.36 7.92 -26.19
CA VAL A 392 21.88 9.15 -25.56
C VAL A 392 20.41 9.45 -25.89
N SER A 393 20.03 9.37 -27.17
CA SER A 393 18.65 9.65 -27.62
C SER A 393 17.67 8.66 -27.01
N PHE A 394 18.01 7.38 -26.99
CA PHE A 394 17.18 6.32 -26.41
C PHE A 394 16.93 6.55 -24.90
N ILE A 395 18.00 6.77 -24.13
CA ILE A 395 17.89 7.01 -22.68
C ILE A 395 17.15 8.31 -22.38
N SER A 396 17.50 9.39 -23.08
CA SER A 396 16.86 10.70 -22.93
C SER A 396 15.35 10.63 -23.20
N ASN A 397 14.95 9.93 -24.28
CA ASN A 397 13.55 9.75 -24.62
C ASN A 397 12.79 8.96 -23.55
N ILE A 398 13.42 7.95 -22.94
CA ILE A 398 12.78 7.18 -21.86
C ILE A 398 12.62 8.03 -20.60
N ILE A 399 13.60 8.84 -20.24
CA ILE A 399 13.48 9.79 -19.11
C ILE A 399 12.32 10.75 -19.35
N THR A 400 12.25 11.39 -20.53
CA THR A 400 11.15 12.29 -20.90
C THR A 400 9.79 11.57 -20.89
N GLN A 401 9.73 10.33 -21.40
CA GLN A 401 8.51 9.54 -21.36
C GLN A 401 8.09 9.18 -19.93
N ALA A 402 9.01 8.78 -19.06
CA ALA A 402 8.74 8.47 -17.66
C ALA A 402 8.18 9.69 -16.91
N VAL A 403 8.79 10.87 -17.10
CA VAL A 403 8.33 12.13 -16.49
C VAL A 403 6.93 12.51 -16.96
N ARG A 404 6.66 12.45 -18.27
CA ARG A 404 5.33 12.74 -18.83
C ARG A 404 4.29 11.69 -18.43
N TYR A 405 4.69 10.43 -18.40
CA TYR A 405 3.82 9.31 -18.03
C TYR A 405 3.44 9.34 -16.56
N ALA A 406 4.35 9.73 -15.67
CA ALA A 406 4.04 9.97 -14.26
C ALA A 406 2.95 11.05 -14.11
N PHE A 407 3.10 12.21 -14.76
CA PHE A 407 2.09 13.28 -14.72
C PHE A 407 0.72 12.80 -15.22
N THR A 408 0.68 12.15 -16.38
CA THR A 408 -0.59 11.62 -16.93
C THR A 408 -1.20 10.54 -16.04
N SER A 409 -0.39 9.70 -15.40
CA SER A 409 -0.84 8.70 -14.43
C SER A 409 -1.42 9.35 -13.17
N MET A 410 -0.76 10.34 -12.59
CA MET A 410 -1.26 11.11 -11.44
C MET A 410 -2.61 11.75 -11.77
N ARG A 411 -2.70 12.46 -12.91
CA ARG A 411 -3.95 13.10 -13.34
C ARG A 411 -5.05 12.09 -13.61
N SER A 412 -4.73 10.95 -14.23
CA SER A 412 -5.69 9.87 -14.46
C SER A 412 -6.24 9.30 -13.15
N ARG A 413 -5.43 9.24 -12.09
CA ARG A 413 -5.82 8.70 -10.77
C ARG A 413 -6.71 9.67 -10.02
N MET A 414 -6.40 10.97 -10.07
CA MET A 414 -7.25 12.03 -9.52
C MET A 414 -8.57 12.21 -10.27
N ASN A 415 -8.64 11.82 -11.55
CA ASN A 415 -9.88 11.81 -12.33
C ASN A 415 -10.64 10.47 -12.25
N GLY A 416 -10.11 9.49 -11.51
CA GLY A 416 -10.69 8.15 -11.40
C GLY A 416 -11.84 8.11 -10.38
N LYS A 417 -12.64 7.03 -10.44
CA LYS A 417 -13.80 6.83 -9.56
C LYS A 417 -13.47 6.96 -8.07
N LEU A 418 -12.37 6.36 -7.60
CA LEU A 418 -11.95 6.47 -6.20
C LEU A 418 -11.79 7.93 -5.73
N ALA A 419 -11.15 8.77 -6.54
CA ALA A 419 -10.95 10.18 -6.20
C ALA A 419 -12.28 10.97 -6.25
N GLN A 420 -13.18 10.61 -7.18
CA GLN A 420 -14.52 11.20 -7.26
C GLN A 420 -15.38 10.82 -6.03
N ASP A 421 -15.38 9.55 -5.66
CA ASP A 421 -16.10 9.03 -4.49
C ASP A 421 -15.63 9.74 -3.21
N MET A 422 -14.33 10.01 -3.11
CA MET A 422 -13.73 10.73 -1.98
C MET A 422 -13.80 12.26 -2.10
N LYS A 423 -14.40 12.80 -3.17
CA LYS A 423 -14.45 14.24 -3.46
C LYS A 423 -13.07 14.91 -3.41
N ALA A 424 -12.06 14.18 -3.86
CA ALA A 424 -10.67 14.59 -3.82
C ALA A 424 -10.41 15.82 -4.70
N THR A 425 -9.52 16.70 -4.25
CA THR A 425 -9.14 17.91 -5.00
C THR A 425 -7.73 17.78 -5.56
N CYS A 426 -7.49 18.38 -6.73
CA CYS A 426 -6.23 18.24 -7.46
C CYS A 426 -5.59 19.61 -7.74
N GLU A 427 -4.45 19.89 -7.12
CA GLU A 427 -3.80 21.22 -7.13
C GLU A 427 -2.40 21.25 -7.79
N PHE A 428 -2.13 20.37 -8.75
CA PHE A 428 -0.85 20.33 -9.46
C PHE A 428 -0.97 20.51 -10.98
N ASP A 429 0.05 21.13 -11.57
CA ASP A 429 0.13 21.39 -13.01
C ASP A 429 1.28 20.64 -13.69
N SER A 430 1.17 20.51 -15.01
CA SER A 430 2.14 19.74 -15.81
C SER A 430 3.56 20.32 -15.76
N SER A 431 3.69 21.65 -15.69
CA SER A 431 5.01 22.30 -15.69
C SER A 431 5.74 22.05 -14.38
N SER A 432 5.04 22.12 -13.25
CA SER A 432 5.59 21.81 -11.92
C SER A 432 6.07 20.37 -11.82
N ILE A 433 5.22 19.40 -12.15
CA ILE A 433 5.56 17.97 -12.07
C ILE A 433 6.72 17.61 -13.02
N GLN A 434 6.69 18.13 -14.26
CA GLN A 434 7.78 17.87 -15.22
C GLN A 434 9.11 18.47 -14.76
N TRP A 435 9.09 19.69 -14.23
CA TRP A 435 10.31 20.33 -13.73
C TRP A 435 10.92 19.54 -12.58
N ILE A 436 10.11 19.11 -11.60
CA ILE A 436 10.56 18.25 -10.50
C ILE A 436 11.19 16.97 -11.05
N GLY A 437 10.54 16.32 -12.01
CA GLY A 437 11.05 15.11 -12.64
C GLY A 437 12.43 15.33 -13.28
N TYR A 438 12.57 16.31 -14.16
CA TYR A 438 13.86 16.61 -14.79
C TYR A 438 14.93 17.01 -13.78
N TYR A 439 14.57 17.76 -12.73
CA TYR A 439 15.49 18.14 -11.67
C TYR A 439 16.04 16.90 -10.94
N ALA A 440 15.16 15.97 -10.54
CA ALA A 440 15.57 14.76 -9.85
C ALA A 440 16.52 13.90 -10.69
N PHE A 441 16.18 13.67 -11.98
CA PHE A 441 17.08 12.95 -12.89
C PHE A 441 18.42 13.66 -13.08
N HIS A 442 18.41 14.98 -13.28
CA HIS A 442 19.63 15.78 -13.41
C HIS A 442 20.51 15.65 -12.17
N PHE A 443 19.93 15.84 -10.99
CA PHE A 443 20.63 15.79 -9.71
C PHE A 443 21.31 14.43 -9.51
N ILE A 444 20.57 13.34 -9.62
CA ILE A 444 21.08 11.98 -9.42
C ILE A 444 22.21 11.64 -10.39
N ILE A 445 22.01 11.89 -11.70
CA ILE A 445 22.97 11.47 -12.72
C ILE A 445 24.23 12.35 -12.69
N SER A 446 24.09 13.66 -12.44
CA SER A 446 25.22 14.60 -12.41
C SER A 446 26.25 14.29 -11.31
N GLN A 447 25.84 13.63 -10.22
CA GLN A 447 26.72 13.28 -9.11
C GLN A 447 27.69 12.14 -9.43
N LYS A 448 27.42 11.32 -10.45
CA LYS A 448 28.09 10.03 -10.64
C LYS A 448 29.44 10.10 -11.37
N ARG A 449 29.84 11.28 -11.86
CA ARG A 449 31.13 11.54 -12.53
C ARG A 449 31.51 10.53 -13.63
N ASN A 450 30.53 9.86 -14.24
CA ASN A 450 30.74 8.92 -15.35
C ASN A 450 30.66 9.69 -16.69
N PRO A 451 31.75 9.74 -17.49
CA PRO A 451 31.78 10.51 -18.74
C PRO A 451 30.71 10.10 -19.77
N SER A 452 30.31 8.82 -19.80
CA SER A 452 29.29 8.31 -20.74
C SER A 452 27.93 9.01 -20.61
N TRP A 453 27.64 9.56 -19.43
CA TRP A 453 26.38 10.28 -19.15
C TRP A 453 26.43 11.77 -19.51
N HIS A 454 27.58 12.33 -19.89
CA HIS A 454 27.77 13.77 -20.06
C HIS A 454 26.71 14.42 -20.97
N LYS A 455 26.43 13.81 -22.13
CA LYS A 455 25.43 14.31 -23.08
C LYS A 455 23.99 14.27 -22.50
N VAL A 456 23.67 13.23 -21.73
CA VAL A 456 22.36 13.11 -21.04
C VAL A 456 22.24 14.17 -19.95
N VAL A 457 23.31 14.43 -19.18
CA VAL A 457 23.36 15.48 -18.16
C VAL A 457 23.16 16.86 -18.78
N LEU A 458 23.80 17.17 -19.90
CA LEU A 458 23.60 18.44 -20.62
C LEU A 458 22.14 18.62 -21.09
N MET A 459 21.53 17.56 -21.63
CA MET A 459 20.12 17.57 -22.02
C MET A 459 19.22 17.88 -20.81
N LEU A 460 19.46 17.20 -19.69
CA LEU A 460 18.69 17.41 -18.45
C LEU A 460 18.91 18.81 -17.88
N ALA A 461 20.15 19.31 -17.88
CA ALA A 461 20.48 20.66 -17.42
C ALA A 461 19.74 21.72 -18.27
N SER A 462 19.69 21.54 -19.58
CA SER A 462 18.92 22.39 -20.50
C SER A 462 17.42 22.34 -20.18
N ALA A 463 16.87 21.14 -19.97
CA ALA A 463 15.47 20.95 -19.59
C ALA A 463 15.14 21.65 -18.26
N VAL A 464 15.95 21.47 -17.21
CA VAL A 464 15.77 22.11 -15.89
C VAL A 464 15.90 23.64 -15.95
N LYS A 465 16.80 24.15 -16.81
CA LYS A 465 17.04 25.60 -16.96
C LYS A 465 16.04 26.30 -17.89
N SER A 466 15.27 25.54 -18.68
CA SER A 466 14.32 26.05 -19.67
C SER A 466 13.39 27.13 -19.12
N ARG A 467 13.13 28.17 -19.94
CA ARG A 467 12.21 29.27 -19.62
C ARG A 467 10.81 28.77 -19.27
N ARG A 468 10.39 27.64 -19.86
CA ARG A 468 9.11 26.97 -19.58
C ARG A 468 8.89 26.72 -18.09
N TYR A 469 9.95 26.41 -17.35
CA TYR A 469 9.85 26.01 -15.94
C TYR A 469 10.31 27.11 -14.97
N LYS A 470 10.49 28.37 -15.42
CA LYS A 470 10.98 29.47 -14.57
C LYS A 470 10.13 29.65 -13.31
N ARG A 471 8.79 29.63 -13.45
CA ARG A 471 7.85 29.77 -12.32
C ARG A 471 7.91 28.58 -11.37
N ALA A 472 7.85 27.35 -11.90
CA ALA A 472 7.96 26.12 -11.12
C ALA A 472 9.27 26.09 -10.31
N ARG A 473 10.41 26.39 -10.96
CA ARG A 473 11.72 26.46 -10.33
C ARG A 473 11.78 27.46 -9.17
N SER A 474 11.21 28.65 -9.37
CA SER A 474 11.19 29.69 -8.32
C SER A 474 10.31 29.30 -7.14
N LYS A 475 9.15 28.68 -7.40
CA LYS A 475 8.17 28.32 -6.35
C LYS A 475 8.56 27.05 -5.58
N LEU A 476 9.14 26.07 -6.26
CA LEU A 476 9.29 24.71 -5.74
C LEU A 476 10.72 24.36 -5.33
N GLY A 477 11.69 25.26 -5.51
CA GLY A 477 13.10 25.01 -5.16
C GLY A 477 13.29 24.54 -3.72
N GLY A 478 12.67 25.23 -2.75
CA GLY A 478 12.74 24.83 -1.33
C GLY A 478 12.08 23.48 -1.06
N VAL A 479 10.93 23.21 -1.69
CA VAL A 479 10.19 21.94 -1.53
C VAL A 479 11.00 20.76 -2.05
N VAL A 480 11.59 20.90 -3.25
CA VAL A 480 12.43 19.87 -3.84
C VAL A 480 13.70 19.65 -3.01
N LYS A 481 14.27 20.71 -2.43
CA LYS A 481 15.43 20.57 -1.54
C LYS A 481 15.10 19.79 -0.26
N ARG A 482 13.91 19.97 0.31
CA ARG A 482 13.45 19.12 1.43
C ARG A 482 13.34 17.65 1.03
N ALA A 483 12.78 17.37 -0.14
CA ALA A 483 12.69 16.00 -0.67
C ALA A 483 14.08 15.39 -0.97
N GLU A 484 15.02 16.20 -1.45
CA GLU A 484 16.41 15.79 -1.65
C GLU A 484 17.05 15.39 -0.31
N ASN A 485 16.90 16.22 0.72
CA ASN A 485 17.46 15.97 2.04
C ASN A 485 16.88 14.69 2.65
N SER A 486 15.57 14.47 2.56
CA SER A 486 14.93 13.25 3.10
C SER A 486 15.34 11.97 2.38
N MET A 487 15.94 12.07 1.20
CA MET A 487 16.44 10.94 0.40
C MET A 487 17.97 10.79 0.47
N ALA A 488 18.67 11.64 1.23
CA ALA A 488 20.14 11.72 1.21
C ALA A 488 20.84 10.46 1.78
N SER A 489 20.19 9.75 2.70
CA SER A 489 20.67 8.52 3.34
C SER A 489 20.47 7.26 2.48
N VAL A 490 19.76 7.37 1.36
CA VAL A 490 19.54 6.25 0.43
C VAL A 490 20.79 6.07 -0.43
N LEU A 491 21.37 4.88 -0.41
CA LEU A 491 22.59 4.57 -1.17
C LEU A 491 22.25 4.12 -2.59
N TYR A 492 22.88 4.70 -3.62
CA TYR A 492 22.59 4.40 -5.03
C TYR A 492 23.79 4.62 -5.94
#